data_AF-A0A420NRE9-F1
#
_entry.id   AF-A0A420NRE9-F1
#
_cell.length_a   1.000
_cell.length_b   1.000
_cell.length_c   1.000
_cell.angle_alpha   90.00
_cell.angle_beta   90.00
_cell.angle_gamma   90.00
#
_symmetry.space_group_name_H-M   'P 1'
#
loop_
_entity.id
_entity.type
_entity.pdbx_description
1 polymer ?
#
loop_
_entity_poly.entity_id
_entity_poly.type
_entity_poly.pdbx_seq_one_letter_code
_entity_poly.pdbx_strand_id
1 'polypeptide(L)'
;MDIEAFAAENGIDTEGILDLLSELAIDAYERYMQTGRRDDISKAIDWAKQGIDLATDSNPLLTGWLNNLGVFLESRYERTGEMKDLEEAIKAARQAVESTPDDHPDLVGRLNNLGTKLESRYERTEEMKDLEEASAYLLEAWSCLNAVPFHRVQAAAKCLELLATQNKVDEGIDLGTRILDLLPSVHTRALDRNDQQFVVSTFAGVASNLCSFLLSANRLSEALECLEQGRAIIISQMLDDRSDLSSLRQDHSHLANRYQSLVDEVNVPIRQTTPDVVESLLRKRRQEAAAELDTCLKEIRCVLGHERFMLGQAVAEMQECITEGSIVVTNRLANK
;
A
#
# COMPACT_ATOMS: atom_id res chain seq x y z
N MET A 1 -23.82 -14.17 23.90
CA MET A 1 -23.19 -15.44 24.31
C MET A 1 -22.24 -15.08 25.42
N ASP A 2 -22.38 -15.70 26.58
CA ASP A 2 -21.41 -15.54 27.66
C ASP A 2 -20.22 -16.43 27.32
N ILE A 3 -19.13 -15.81 26.89
CA ILE A 3 -17.96 -16.50 26.31
C ILE A 3 -17.18 -17.22 27.40
N GLU A 4 -17.14 -16.67 28.61
CA GLU A 4 -16.52 -17.33 29.77
C GLU A 4 -17.30 -18.58 30.16
N ALA A 5 -18.64 -18.51 30.17
CA ALA A 5 -19.48 -19.68 30.43
C ALA A 5 -19.34 -20.74 29.32
N PHE A 6 -19.36 -20.33 28.05
CA PHE A 6 -19.15 -21.24 26.91
C PHE A 6 -17.78 -21.91 26.95
N ALA A 7 -16.72 -21.14 27.27
CA ALA A 7 -15.37 -21.67 27.40
C ALA A 7 -15.26 -22.65 28.57
N ALA A 8 -15.85 -22.33 29.72
CA ALA A 8 -15.89 -23.22 30.88
C ALA A 8 -16.64 -24.53 30.59
N GLU A 9 -17.75 -24.46 29.84
CA GLU A 9 -18.53 -25.63 29.42
C GLU A 9 -17.79 -26.52 28.40
N ASN A 10 -16.94 -25.94 27.56
CA ASN A 10 -16.21 -26.65 26.51
C ASN A 10 -14.73 -26.93 26.86
N GLY A 11 -14.29 -26.59 28.07
CA GLY A 11 -12.92 -26.80 28.53
C GLY A 11 -11.87 -25.99 27.76
N ILE A 12 -12.25 -24.82 27.24
CA ILE A 12 -11.37 -23.90 26.52
C ILE A 12 -10.55 -23.12 27.55
N ASP A 13 -9.22 -23.12 27.40
CA ASP A 13 -8.33 -22.35 28.26
C ASP A 13 -8.30 -20.86 27.88
N THR A 14 -7.55 -20.05 28.64
CA THR A 14 -7.50 -18.60 28.41
C THR A 14 -6.98 -18.24 27.03
N GLU A 15 -6.03 -19.01 26.48
CA GLU A 15 -5.48 -18.78 25.14
C GLU A 15 -6.53 -19.10 24.07
N GLY A 16 -7.23 -20.23 24.20
CA GLY A 16 -8.34 -20.57 23.31
C GLY A 16 -9.54 -19.61 23.40
N ILE A 17 -9.77 -18.97 24.55
CA ILE A 17 -10.76 -17.89 24.67
C ILE A 17 -10.36 -16.69 23.82
N LEU A 18 -9.08 -16.31 23.84
CA LEU A 18 -8.58 -15.21 23.01
C LEU A 18 -8.69 -15.54 21.53
N ASP A 19 -8.28 -16.73 21.09
CA ASP A 19 -8.45 -17.12 19.68
C ASP A 19 -9.93 -17.09 19.24
N LEU A 20 -10.82 -17.65 20.07
CA LEU A 20 -12.26 -17.67 19.79
C LEU A 20 -12.84 -16.26 19.69
N LEU A 21 -12.47 -15.35 20.60
CA LEU A 21 -12.94 -13.97 20.53
C LEU A 21 -12.47 -13.32 19.21
N SER A 22 -11.25 -13.62 18.74
CA SER A 22 -10.67 -13.04 17.52
C SER A 22 -11.48 -13.46 16.30
N GLU A 23 -11.73 -14.77 16.19
CA GLU A 23 -12.55 -15.35 15.12
C GLU A 23 -13.95 -14.75 15.13
N LEU A 24 -14.60 -14.69 16.29
CA LEU A 24 -15.95 -14.12 16.41
C LEU A 24 -15.99 -12.64 15.99
N ALA A 25 -14.98 -11.86 16.37
CA ALA A 25 -14.89 -10.45 16.00
C ALA A 25 -14.78 -10.27 14.48
N ILE A 26 -13.92 -11.05 13.82
CA ILE A 26 -13.73 -11.04 12.36
C ILE A 26 -15.02 -11.49 11.66
N ASP A 27 -15.63 -12.61 12.09
CA ASP A 27 -16.87 -13.15 11.50
C ASP A 27 -18.05 -12.18 11.63
N ALA A 28 -18.16 -11.46 12.75
CA ALA A 28 -19.16 -10.41 12.89
C ALA A 28 -18.89 -9.24 11.94
N TYR A 29 -17.64 -8.82 11.79
CA TYR A 29 -17.28 -7.75 10.89
C TYR A 29 -17.52 -8.12 9.41
N GLU A 30 -17.16 -9.33 8.99
CA GLU A 30 -17.42 -9.81 7.63
C GLU A 30 -18.92 -9.84 7.31
N ARG A 31 -19.74 -10.34 8.25
CA ARG A 31 -21.21 -10.29 8.12
C ARG A 31 -21.74 -8.87 8.08
N TYR A 32 -21.15 -7.96 8.84
CA TYR A 32 -21.47 -6.54 8.75
C TYR A 32 -21.13 -5.97 7.36
N MET A 33 -19.97 -6.28 6.80
CA MET A 33 -19.58 -5.81 5.46
C MET A 33 -20.54 -6.31 4.37
N GLN A 34 -21.07 -7.53 4.52
CA GLN A 34 -22.03 -8.11 3.59
C GLN A 34 -23.46 -7.58 3.76
N THR A 35 -23.89 -7.29 4.99
CA THR A 35 -25.32 -7.04 5.30
C THR A 35 -25.63 -5.63 5.77
N GLY A 36 -24.62 -4.89 6.19
CA GLY A 36 -24.75 -3.57 6.80
C GLY A 36 -25.46 -3.56 8.14
N ARG A 37 -25.61 -4.69 8.86
CA ARG A 37 -26.32 -4.73 10.15
C ARG A 37 -25.52 -4.08 11.27
N ARG A 38 -26.08 -3.05 11.90
CA ARG A 38 -25.44 -2.33 13.02
C ARG A 38 -25.08 -3.24 14.21
N ASP A 39 -25.91 -4.25 14.49
CA ASP A 39 -25.65 -5.18 15.60
C ASP A 39 -24.39 -6.02 15.37
N ASP A 40 -24.05 -6.32 14.12
CA ASP A 40 -22.89 -7.14 13.81
C ASP A 40 -21.58 -6.34 14.02
N ILE A 41 -21.52 -5.08 13.61
CA ILE A 41 -20.34 -4.24 13.90
C ILE A 41 -20.19 -3.91 15.39
N SER A 42 -21.30 -3.73 16.12
CA SER A 42 -21.24 -3.55 17.58
C SER A 42 -20.66 -4.79 18.26
N LYS A 43 -21.08 -6.00 17.85
CA LYS A 43 -20.50 -7.25 18.37
C LYS A 43 -19.02 -7.40 18.03
N ALA A 44 -18.62 -7.06 16.80
CA ALA A 44 -17.21 -7.10 16.40
C ALA A 44 -16.36 -6.21 17.31
N ILE A 45 -16.82 -4.99 17.60
CA ILE A 45 -16.15 -4.04 18.50
C ILE A 45 -16.15 -4.55 19.96
N ASP A 46 -17.27 -5.09 20.44
CA ASP A 46 -17.38 -5.58 21.81
C ASP A 46 -16.46 -6.79 22.05
N TRP A 47 -16.40 -7.73 21.10
CA TRP A 47 -15.45 -8.84 21.17
C TRP A 47 -14.01 -8.37 21.05
N ALA A 48 -13.72 -7.45 20.12
CA ALA A 48 -12.42 -6.76 19.99
C ALA A 48 -11.92 -6.21 21.34
N LYS A 49 -12.79 -5.50 22.06
CA LYS A 49 -12.46 -4.92 23.37
C LYS A 49 -12.26 -5.98 24.46
N GLN A 50 -13.13 -7.00 24.51
CA GLN A 50 -12.98 -8.10 25.47
C GLN A 50 -11.67 -8.85 25.29
N GLY A 51 -11.25 -9.12 24.05
CA GLY A 51 -9.96 -9.77 23.78
C GLY A 51 -8.79 -8.92 24.25
N ILE A 52 -8.84 -7.59 24.04
CA ILE A 52 -7.82 -6.65 24.52
C ILE A 52 -7.77 -6.61 26.06
N ASP A 53 -8.93 -6.57 26.72
CA ASP A 53 -9.00 -6.49 28.19
C ASP A 53 -8.51 -7.78 28.87
N LEU A 54 -8.66 -8.93 28.22
CA LEU A 54 -8.19 -10.24 28.69
C LEU A 54 -6.72 -10.51 28.35
N ALA A 55 -6.19 -9.86 27.30
CA ALA A 55 -4.81 -10.04 26.87
C ALA A 55 -3.83 -9.36 27.84
N THR A 56 -2.76 -10.07 28.20
CA THR A 56 -1.59 -9.47 28.86
C THR A 56 -0.69 -8.80 27.81
N ASP A 57 0.13 -7.82 28.22
CA ASP A 57 1.09 -7.11 27.33
C ASP A 57 2.02 -8.04 26.53
N SER A 58 2.30 -9.25 27.02
CA SER A 58 3.12 -10.25 26.32
C SER A 58 2.36 -11.11 25.30
N ASN A 59 1.06 -10.85 25.08
CA ASN A 59 0.25 -11.65 24.17
C ASN A 59 0.54 -11.28 22.70
N PRO A 60 0.98 -12.23 21.86
CA PRO A 60 1.32 -11.97 20.45
C PRO A 60 0.15 -11.44 19.61
N LEU A 61 -1.09 -11.74 19.99
CA LEU A 61 -2.27 -11.32 19.25
C LEU A 61 -2.63 -9.86 19.52
N LEU A 62 -2.26 -9.30 20.69
CA LEU A 62 -2.72 -7.98 21.17
C LEU A 62 -2.59 -6.89 20.11
N THR A 63 -1.50 -6.88 19.35
CA THR A 63 -1.29 -5.89 18.29
C THR A 63 -2.23 -6.08 17.10
N GLY A 64 -2.57 -7.32 16.74
CA GLY A 64 -3.59 -7.64 15.73
C GLY A 64 -4.98 -7.21 16.19
N TRP A 65 -5.31 -7.44 17.45
CA TRP A 65 -6.55 -6.99 18.09
C TRP A 65 -6.73 -5.47 18.02
N LEU A 66 -5.70 -4.72 18.41
CA LEU A 66 -5.72 -3.26 18.36
C LEU A 66 -5.91 -2.73 16.93
N ASN A 67 -5.23 -3.35 15.95
CA ASN A 67 -5.43 -3.00 14.55
C ASN A 67 -6.87 -3.28 14.09
N ASN A 68 -7.41 -4.46 14.39
CA ASN A 68 -8.78 -4.85 14.01
C ASN A 68 -9.83 -3.96 14.69
N LEU A 69 -9.67 -3.66 15.97
CA LEU A 69 -10.51 -2.70 16.69
C LEU A 69 -10.52 -1.34 15.98
N GLY A 70 -9.34 -0.86 15.58
CA GLY A 70 -9.21 0.39 14.82
C GLY A 70 -9.97 0.37 13.49
N VAL A 71 -9.95 -0.75 12.76
CA VAL A 71 -10.71 -0.93 11.52
C VAL A 71 -12.21 -0.93 11.80
N PHE A 72 -12.67 -1.72 12.78
CA PHE A 72 -14.10 -1.82 13.09
C PHE A 72 -14.69 -0.48 13.55
N LEU A 73 -13.97 0.26 14.38
CA LEU A 73 -14.41 1.58 14.83
C LEU A 73 -14.47 2.60 13.68
N GLU A 74 -13.49 2.60 12.78
CA GLU A 74 -13.52 3.46 11.58
C GLU A 74 -14.71 3.13 10.69
N SER A 75 -14.98 1.85 10.41
CA SER A 75 -16.13 1.47 9.59
C SER A 75 -17.47 1.84 10.24
N ARG A 76 -17.55 1.83 11.58
CA ARG A 76 -18.75 2.31 12.30
C ARG A 76 -18.85 3.83 12.21
N TYR A 77 -17.74 4.53 12.36
CA TYR A 77 -17.63 5.97 12.19
C TYR A 77 -18.08 6.41 10.79
N GLU A 78 -17.60 5.79 9.71
CA GLU A 78 -17.97 6.14 8.33
C GLU A 78 -19.48 6.13 8.09
N ARG A 79 -20.20 5.24 8.79
CA ARG A 79 -21.66 5.12 8.67
C ARG A 79 -22.47 6.00 9.62
N THR A 80 -21.89 6.38 10.75
CA THR A 80 -22.62 7.08 11.82
C THR A 80 -22.21 8.55 11.93
N GLY A 81 -20.99 8.88 11.53
CA GLY A 81 -20.33 10.16 11.76
C GLY A 81 -19.95 10.39 13.24
N GLU A 82 -20.00 9.36 14.10
CA GLU A 82 -19.71 9.50 15.52
C GLU A 82 -18.21 9.69 15.77
N MET A 83 -17.77 10.93 15.95
CA MET A 83 -16.35 11.28 16.13
C MET A 83 -15.63 10.49 17.23
N LYS A 84 -16.34 10.09 18.28
CA LYS A 84 -15.79 9.25 19.36
C LYS A 84 -15.23 7.93 18.83
N ASP A 85 -15.88 7.32 17.84
CA ASP A 85 -15.42 6.08 17.23
C ASP A 85 -14.13 6.31 16.45
N LEU A 86 -14.02 7.42 15.71
CA LEU A 86 -12.80 7.78 14.99
C LEU A 86 -11.63 8.06 15.94
N GLU A 87 -11.88 8.78 17.03
CA GLU A 87 -10.86 9.05 18.06
C GLU A 87 -10.36 7.75 18.72
N GLU A 88 -11.28 6.84 19.04
CA GLU A 88 -10.94 5.53 19.60
C GLU A 88 -10.20 4.67 18.57
N ALA A 89 -10.57 4.74 17.29
CA ALA A 89 -9.90 4.06 16.19
C ALA A 89 -8.45 4.53 16.03
N ILE A 90 -8.21 5.84 16.08
CA ILE A 90 -6.86 6.44 16.04
C ILE A 90 -6.04 5.97 17.23
N LYS A 91 -6.61 5.95 18.43
CA LYS A 91 -5.92 5.49 19.64
C LYS A 91 -5.49 4.02 19.51
N ALA A 92 -6.40 3.14 19.08
CA ALA A 92 -6.11 1.73 18.87
C ALA A 92 -5.03 1.53 17.79
N ALA A 93 -5.11 2.26 16.68
CA ALA A 93 -4.10 2.21 15.61
C ALA A 93 -2.71 2.69 16.06
N ARG A 94 -2.63 3.75 16.88
CA ARG A 94 -1.36 4.21 17.48
C ARG A 94 -0.73 3.14 18.37
N GLN A 95 -1.52 2.56 19.27
CA GLN A 95 -1.04 1.48 20.15
C GLN A 95 -0.57 0.26 19.35
N ALA A 96 -1.27 -0.06 18.24
CA ALA A 96 -0.84 -1.11 17.33
C ALA A 96 0.52 -0.79 16.72
N VAL A 97 0.73 0.42 16.17
CA VAL A 97 2.02 0.85 15.61
C VAL A 97 3.12 0.80 16.65
N GLU A 98 2.90 1.38 17.84
CA GLU A 98 3.90 1.44 18.93
C GLU A 98 4.32 0.05 19.45
N SER A 99 3.43 -0.94 19.37
CA SER A 99 3.71 -2.32 19.79
C SER A 99 4.27 -3.20 18.67
N THR A 100 4.39 -2.66 17.45
CA THR A 100 4.90 -3.40 16.29
C THR A 100 6.41 -3.17 16.14
N PRO A 101 7.25 -4.21 16.10
CA PRO A 101 8.66 -4.04 15.79
C PRO A 101 8.88 -3.40 14.41
N ASP A 102 9.90 -2.54 14.29
CA ASP A 102 10.25 -1.81 13.05
C ASP A 102 10.42 -2.71 11.81
N ASP A 103 10.80 -3.97 12.03
CA ASP A 103 11.07 -4.94 10.97
C ASP A 103 9.89 -5.87 10.67
N HIS A 104 8.77 -5.72 11.37
CA HIS A 104 7.58 -6.57 11.23
C HIS A 104 6.86 -6.36 9.89
N PRO A 105 6.43 -7.41 9.17
CA PRO A 105 5.79 -7.30 7.85
C PRO A 105 4.50 -6.47 7.89
N ASP A 106 3.73 -6.58 8.97
CA ASP A 106 2.45 -5.87 9.11
C ASP A 106 2.60 -4.38 9.50
N LEU A 107 3.81 -3.91 9.81
CA LEU A 107 4.02 -2.51 10.25
C LEU A 107 3.54 -1.52 9.19
N VAL A 108 3.87 -1.75 7.92
CA VAL A 108 3.46 -0.88 6.81
C VAL A 108 1.94 -0.80 6.69
N GLY A 109 1.24 -1.92 6.88
CA GLY A 109 -0.22 -1.94 6.89
C GLY A 109 -0.80 -1.12 8.06
N ARG A 110 -0.21 -1.25 9.24
CA ARG A 110 -0.63 -0.52 10.45
C ARG A 110 -0.39 0.99 10.33
N LEU A 111 0.76 1.40 9.80
CA LEU A 111 1.08 2.80 9.50
C LEU A 111 0.10 3.39 8.48
N ASN A 112 -0.23 2.65 7.42
CA ASN A 112 -1.23 3.06 6.42
C ASN A 112 -2.62 3.25 7.03
N ASN A 113 -3.04 2.33 7.90
CA ASN A 113 -4.31 2.42 8.61
C ASN A 113 -4.34 3.65 9.53
N LEU A 114 -3.26 3.92 10.26
CA LEU A 114 -3.18 5.10 11.12
C LEU A 114 -3.21 6.40 10.30
N GLY A 115 -2.44 6.49 9.22
CA GLY A 115 -2.46 7.64 8.32
C GLY A 115 -3.84 7.89 7.71
N THR A 116 -4.58 6.83 7.36
CA THR A 116 -5.95 6.94 6.85
C THR A 116 -6.91 7.51 7.89
N LYS A 117 -6.86 7.03 9.13
CA LYS A 117 -7.73 7.52 10.19
C LYS A 117 -7.46 8.99 10.54
N LEU A 118 -6.19 9.40 10.50
CA LEU A 118 -5.78 10.79 10.72
C LEU A 118 -6.26 11.69 9.58
N GLU A 119 -6.17 11.25 8.32
CA GLU A 119 -6.78 11.94 7.18
C GLU A 119 -8.29 12.08 7.36
N SER A 120 -9.01 11.01 7.71
CA SER A 120 -10.45 11.08 7.97
C SER A 120 -10.79 12.05 9.10
N ARG A 121 -9.92 12.22 10.11
CA ARG A 121 -10.12 13.23 11.16
C ARG A 121 -9.92 14.64 10.59
N TYR A 122 -8.85 14.86 9.82
CA TYR A 122 -8.61 16.12 9.13
C TYR A 122 -9.80 16.54 8.26
N GLU A 123 -10.40 15.62 7.49
CA GLU A 123 -11.59 15.92 6.66
C GLU A 123 -12.79 16.45 7.46
N ARG A 124 -12.83 16.22 8.77
CA ARG A 124 -13.90 16.69 9.67
C ARG A 124 -13.55 17.91 10.47
N THR A 125 -12.29 18.03 10.88
CA THR A 125 -11.83 19.05 11.82
C THR A 125 -11.09 20.19 11.12
N GLU A 126 -10.59 19.95 9.91
CA GLU A 126 -9.66 20.80 9.16
C GLU A 126 -8.36 21.09 9.95
N GLU A 127 -8.04 20.28 10.96
CA GLU A 127 -6.83 20.44 11.78
C GLU A 127 -5.60 19.95 11.00
N MET A 128 -4.85 20.89 10.41
CA MET A 128 -3.66 20.61 9.60
C MET A 128 -2.65 19.67 10.27
N LYS A 129 -2.55 19.71 11.60
CA LYS A 129 -1.67 18.83 12.38
C LYS A 129 -1.96 17.35 12.13
N ASP A 130 -3.23 16.98 11.93
CA ASP A 130 -3.62 15.60 11.63
C ASP A 130 -3.11 15.16 10.26
N LEU A 131 -3.16 16.06 9.28
CA LEU A 131 -2.69 15.80 7.92
C LEU A 131 -1.15 15.69 7.87
N GLU A 132 -0.46 16.55 8.63
CA GLU A 132 1.00 16.48 8.80
C GLU A 132 1.40 15.15 9.46
N GLU A 133 0.72 14.77 10.54
CA GLU A 133 0.95 13.51 11.25
C GLU A 133 0.64 12.30 10.35
N ALA A 134 -0.45 12.33 9.59
CA ALA A 134 -0.78 11.29 8.60
C ALA A 134 0.33 11.13 7.56
N SER A 135 0.82 12.23 6.99
CA SER A 135 1.90 12.19 6.00
C SER A 135 3.20 11.65 6.57
N ALA A 136 3.53 11.95 7.84
CA ALA A 136 4.71 11.42 8.49
C ALA A 136 4.66 9.89 8.61
N TYR A 137 3.54 9.33 9.07
CA TYR A 137 3.37 7.87 9.16
C TYR A 137 3.36 7.17 7.80
N LEU A 138 2.81 7.80 6.75
CA LEU A 138 2.83 7.24 5.39
C LEU A 138 4.24 7.28 4.77
N LEU A 139 5.05 8.31 5.07
CA LEU A 139 6.46 8.37 4.66
C LEU A 139 7.32 7.35 5.41
N GLU A 140 7.01 7.07 6.67
CA GLU A 140 7.62 5.99 7.43
C GLU A 140 7.31 4.63 6.77
N ALA A 141 6.05 4.38 6.42
CA ALA A 141 5.61 3.18 5.72
C ALA A 141 6.31 3.00 4.36
N TRP A 142 6.50 4.09 3.61
CA TRP A 142 7.28 4.10 2.36
C TRP A 142 8.74 3.69 2.56
N SER A 143 9.32 4.07 3.70
CA SER A 143 10.73 3.86 4.05
C SER A 143 11.03 2.44 4.56
N CYS A 144 10.01 1.64 4.87
CA CYS A 144 10.16 0.23 5.28
C CYS A 144 10.60 -0.66 4.11
N LEU A 145 11.91 -0.71 3.83
CA LEU A 145 12.48 -1.49 2.71
C LEU A 145 12.24 -3.01 2.79
N ASN A 146 11.90 -3.51 3.98
CA ASN A 146 11.60 -4.91 4.21
C ASN A 146 10.16 -5.28 3.84
N ALA A 147 9.29 -4.32 3.53
CA ALA A 147 7.92 -4.59 3.11
C ALA A 147 7.82 -4.86 1.61
N VAL A 148 6.74 -5.54 1.22
CA VAL A 148 6.41 -5.76 -0.20
C VAL A 148 6.26 -4.39 -0.89
N PRO A 149 6.85 -4.17 -2.10
CA PRO A 149 6.81 -2.88 -2.78
C PRO A 149 5.40 -2.33 -2.97
N PHE A 150 4.42 -3.19 -3.21
CA PHE A 150 3.03 -2.78 -3.36
C PHE A 150 2.52 -1.96 -2.17
N HIS A 151 2.69 -2.45 -0.93
CA HIS A 151 2.19 -1.75 0.26
C HIS A 151 2.93 -0.44 0.51
N ARG A 152 4.22 -0.37 0.16
CA ARG A 152 5.03 0.85 0.23
C ARG A 152 4.52 1.88 -0.78
N VAL A 153 4.31 1.47 -2.03
CA VAL A 153 3.77 2.34 -3.08
C VAL A 153 2.37 2.82 -2.72
N GLN A 154 1.53 1.96 -2.15
CA GLN A 154 0.19 2.32 -1.69
C GLN A 154 0.25 3.43 -0.62
N ALA A 155 1.15 3.29 0.36
CA ALA A 155 1.40 4.31 1.39
C ALA A 155 1.81 5.65 0.76
N ALA A 156 2.81 5.59 -0.13
CA ALA A 156 3.39 6.77 -0.76
C ALA A 156 2.41 7.47 -1.72
N ALA A 157 1.59 6.70 -2.45
CA ALA A 157 0.56 7.23 -3.33
C ALA A 157 -0.48 8.04 -2.54
N LYS A 158 -0.92 7.50 -1.40
CA LYS A 158 -1.80 8.23 -0.48
C LYS A 158 -1.12 9.46 0.10
N CYS A 159 0.16 9.36 0.46
CA CYS A 159 0.92 10.51 0.95
C CYS A 159 1.01 11.64 -0.08
N LEU A 160 1.12 11.33 -1.38
CA LEU A 160 1.10 12.37 -2.43
C LEU A 160 -0.18 13.21 -2.42
N GLU A 161 -1.34 12.59 -2.16
CA GLU A 161 -2.61 13.29 -2.03
C GLU A 161 -2.60 14.25 -0.84
N LEU A 162 -2.03 13.81 0.29
CA LEU A 162 -1.90 14.66 1.49
C LEU A 162 -0.91 15.81 1.26
N LEU A 163 0.22 15.56 0.60
CA LEU A 163 1.22 16.59 0.28
C LEU A 163 0.65 17.66 -0.66
N ALA A 164 -0.25 17.29 -1.55
CA ALA A 164 -0.93 18.23 -2.44
C ALA A 164 -1.81 19.18 -1.63
N THR A 165 -2.55 18.64 -0.66
CA THR A 165 -3.39 19.41 0.27
C THR A 165 -2.55 20.29 1.22
N GLN A 166 -1.36 19.84 1.61
CA GLN A 166 -0.40 20.61 2.40
C GLN A 166 0.40 21.63 1.57
N ASN A 167 0.23 21.68 0.24
CA ASN A 167 1.00 22.51 -0.69
C ASN A 167 2.53 22.28 -0.61
N LYS A 168 2.95 21.04 -0.35
CA LYS A 168 4.36 20.64 -0.27
C LYS A 168 4.87 20.15 -1.62
N VAL A 169 5.05 21.09 -2.54
CA VAL A 169 5.35 20.80 -3.96
C VAL A 169 6.64 20.01 -4.15
N ASP A 170 7.75 20.45 -3.55
CA ASP A 170 9.05 19.80 -3.76
C ASP A 170 9.10 18.37 -3.18
N GLU A 171 8.52 18.17 -1.99
CA GLU A 171 8.37 16.84 -1.38
C GLU A 171 7.49 15.93 -2.23
N GLY A 172 6.40 16.47 -2.80
CA GLY A 172 5.52 15.74 -3.72
C GLY A 172 6.21 15.32 -5.01
N ILE A 173 7.06 16.16 -5.59
CA ILE A 173 7.82 15.81 -6.81
C ILE A 173 8.84 14.71 -6.52
N ASP A 174 9.63 14.83 -5.44
CA ASP A 174 10.62 13.81 -5.06
C ASP A 174 9.93 12.46 -4.80
N LEU A 175 8.87 12.46 -3.99
CA LEU A 175 8.13 11.24 -3.68
C LEU A 175 7.52 10.61 -4.93
N GLY A 176 6.82 11.39 -5.76
CA GLY A 176 6.15 10.87 -6.95
C GLY A 176 7.12 10.27 -7.97
N THR A 177 8.28 10.91 -8.15
CA THR A 177 9.33 10.39 -9.03
C THR A 177 9.84 9.03 -8.54
N ARG A 178 10.15 8.92 -7.23
CA ARG A 178 10.61 7.66 -6.64
C ARG A 178 9.56 6.56 -6.68
N ILE A 179 8.27 6.90 -6.58
CA ILE A 179 7.20 5.91 -6.77
C ILE A 179 7.25 5.38 -8.21
N LEU A 180 7.27 6.26 -9.23
CA LEU A 180 7.32 5.84 -10.64
C LEU A 180 8.53 4.95 -10.94
N ASP A 181 9.67 5.19 -10.30
CA ASP A 181 10.87 4.36 -10.43
C ASP A 181 10.72 2.97 -9.80
N LEU A 182 9.97 2.86 -8.69
CA LEU A 182 9.73 1.58 -8.01
C LEU A 182 8.60 0.78 -8.65
N LEU A 183 7.63 1.42 -9.30
CA LEU A 183 6.45 0.77 -9.87
C LEU A 183 6.74 -0.46 -10.77
N PRO A 184 7.79 -0.47 -11.63
CA PRO A 184 8.12 -1.65 -12.43
C PRO A 184 8.46 -2.90 -11.59
N SER A 185 8.80 -2.75 -10.32
CA SER A 185 9.06 -3.87 -9.39
C SER A 185 7.81 -4.42 -8.71
N VAL A 186 6.67 -3.72 -8.82
CA VAL A 186 5.42 -4.16 -8.21
C VAL A 186 4.75 -5.19 -9.13
N HIS A 187 4.53 -6.41 -8.65
CA HIS A 187 3.81 -7.44 -9.40
C HIS A 187 2.34 -7.51 -8.99
N THR A 188 1.44 -7.36 -9.97
CA THR A 188 0.00 -7.59 -9.83
C THR A 188 -0.44 -9.02 -10.15
N ARG A 189 0.52 -9.88 -10.53
CA ARG A 189 0.25 -11.19 -11.16
C ARG A 189 -0.37 -12.24 -10.23
N ALA A 190 -0.13 -12.12 -8.92
CA ALA A 190 -0.68 -13.02 -7.91
C ALA A 190 -2.04 -12.55 -7.37
N LEU A 191 -2.50 -11.39 -7.81
CA LEU A 191 -3.70 -10.73 -7.32
C LEU A 191 -4.91 -11.11 -8.17
N ASP A 192 -6.09 -11.18 -7.54
CA ASP A 192 -7.33 -11.41 -8.26
C ASP A 192 -7.70 -10.22 -9.17
N ARG A 193 -8.73 -10.36 -10.01
CA ARG A 193 -9.12 -9.30 -10.94
C ARG A 193 -9.51 -7.98 -10.26
N ASN A 194 -10.09 -8.03 -9.06
CA ASN A 194 -10.49 -6.83 -8.32
C ASN A 194 -9.25 -6.14 -7.73
N ASP A 195 -8.32 -6.93 -7.20
CA ASP A 195 -7.05 -6.43 -6.68
C ASP A 195 -6.19 -5.85 -7.81
N GLN A 196 -6.20 -6.43 -9.01
CA GLN A 196 -5.55 -5.86 -10.19
C GLN A 196 -6.13 -4.49 -10.56
N GLN A 197 -7.46 -4.36 -10.55
CA GLN A 197 -8.14 -3.09 -10.83
C GLN A 197 -7.81 -2.03 -9.75
N PHE A 198 -7.74 -2.46 -8.49
CA PHE A 198 -7.33 -1.61 -7.38
C PHE A 198 -5.91 -1.10 -7.57
N VAL A 199 -4.95 -1.99 -7.86
CA VAL A 199 -3.55 -1.62 -8.08
C VAL A 199 -3.39 -0.61 -9.22
N VAL A 200 -4.07 -0.85 -10.35
CA VAL A 200 -4.09 0.07 -11.48
C VAL A 200 -4.62 1.45 -11.08
N SER A 201 -5.68 1.49 -10.28
CA SER A 201 -6.27 2.75 -9.84
C SER A 201 -5.32 3.56 -8.97
N THR A 202 -4.58 2.89 -8.08
CA THR A 202 -3.52 3.52 -7.27
C THR A 202 -2.46 4.15 -8.16
N PHE A 203 -2.02 3.44 -9.21
CA PHE A 203 -0.96 3.92 -10.09
C PHE A 203 -1.39 5.08 -10.99
N ALA A 204 -2.64 5.07 -11.48
CA ALA A 204 -3.19 6.19 -12.24
C ALA A 204 -3.24 7.49 -11.41
N GLY A 205 -3.52 7.37 -10.10
CA GLY A 205 -3.48 8.50 -9.16
C GLY A 205 -2.09 9.10 -9.01
N VAL A 206 -1.05 8.27 -8.90
CA VAL A 206 0.36 8.71 -8.71
C VAL A 206 0.82 9.62 -9.84
N ALA A 207 0.71 9.17 -11.10
CA ALA A 207 1.18 9.94 -12.25
C ALA A 207 0.43 11.27 -12.38
N SER A 208 -0.88 11.27 -12.06
CA SER A 208 -1.71 12.47 -12.08
C SER A 208 -1.30 13.48 -11.01
N ASN A 209 -1.07 13.03 -9.78
CA ASN A 209 -0.64 13.89 -8.67
C ASN A 209 0.76 14.47 -8.93
N LEU A 210 1.71 13.64 -9.39
CA LEU A 210 3.04 14.10 -9.78
C LEU A 210 2.99 15.13 -10.90
N CYS A 211 2.19 14.89 -11.94
CA CYS A 211 1.96 15.84 -13.02
C CYS A 211 1.45 17.18 -12.48
N SER A 212 0.47 17.16 -11.57
CA SER A 212 -0.05 18.37 -10.92
C SER A 212 1.05 19.15 -10.19
N PHE A 213 1.91 18.48 -9.42
CA PHE A 213 3.05 19.12 -8.75
C PHE A 213 4.04 19.72 -9.76
N LEU A 214 4.42 18.98 -10.80
CA LEU A 214 5.35 19.44 -11.84
C LEU A 214 4.80 20.66 -12.59
N LEU A 215 3.50 20.67 -12.89
CA LEU A 215 2.82 21.83 -13.49
C LEU A 215 2.85 23.04 -12.55
N SER A 216 2.60 22.85 -11.25
CA SER A 216 2.68 23.93 -10.26
C SER A 216 4.09 24.52 -10.13
N ALA A 217 5.13 23.70 -10.39
CA ALA A 217 6.53 24.11 -10.45
C ALA A 217 6.98 24.58 -11.85
N ASN A 218 6.07 24.71 -12.82
CA ASN A 218 6.37 25.10 -14.21
C ASN A 218 7.36 24.18 -14.95
N ARG A 219 7.39 22.89 -14.60
CA ARG A 219 8.22 21.84 -15.20
C ARG A 219 7.44 21.04 -16.25
N LEU A 220 7.02 21.74 -17.31
CA LEU A 220 6.05 21.21 -18.30
C LEU A 220 6.53 19.94 -19.03
N SER A 221 7.80 19.88 -19.42
CA SER A 221 8.34 18.71 -20.13
C SER A 221 8.31 17.46 -19.26
N GLU A 222 8.71 17.59 -18.00
CA GLU A 222 8.72 16.48 -17.03
C GLU A 222 7.30 16.06 -16.67
N ALA A 223 6.36 17.02 -16.60
CA ALA A 223 4.95 16.72 -16.39
C ALA A 223 4.37 15.84 -17.52
N LEU A 224 4.80 16.04 -18.76
CA LEU A 224 4.40 15.20 -19.90
C LEU A 224 5.07 13.83 -19.84
N GLU A 225 6.37 13.78 -19.57
CA GLU A 225 7.13 12.53 -19.46
C GLU A 225 6.61 11.63 -18.34
N CYS A 226 6.23 12.20 -17.18
CA CYS A 226 5.74 11.40 -16.06
C CYS A 226 4.37 10.74 -16.36
N LEU A 227 3.50 11.41 -17.13
CA LEU A 227 2.23 10.83 -17.57
C LEU A 227 2.46 9.68 -18.55
N GLU A 228 3.40 9.84 -19.47
CA GLU A 228 3.76 8.79 -20.41
C GLU A 228 4.45 7.61 -19.74
N GLN A 229 5.30 7.86 -18.75
CA GLN A 229 5.92 6.82 -17.93
C GLN A 229 4.85 6.06 -17.13
N GLY A 230 3.94 6.75 -16.43
CA GLY A 230 2.85 6.11 -15.71
C GLY A 230 1.98 5.26 -16.62
N ARG A 231 1.64 5.76 -17.82
CA ARG A 231 0.90 5.01 -18.84
C ARG A 231 1.66 3.77 -19.31
N ALA A 232 2.93 3.89 -19.64
CA ALA A 232 3.76 2.78 -20.10
C ALA A 232 3.84 1.66 -19.06
N ILE A 233 4.00 2.02 -17.78
CA ILE A 233 4.03 1.07 -16.66
C ILE A 233 2.69 0.35 -16.50
N ILE A 234 1.57 1.09 -16.47
CA ILE A 234 0.23 0.49 -16.35
C ILE A 234 -0.06 -0.44 -17.53
N ILE A 235 0.26 -0.01 -18.76
CA ILE A 235 0.11 -0.83 -19.96
C ILE A 235 0.96 -2.11 -19.86
N SER A 236 2.22 -1.99 -19.43
CA SER A 236 3.11 -3.14 -19.26
C SER A 236 2.54 -4.16 -18.27
N GLN A 237 1.99 -3.68 -17.14
CA GLN A 237 1.37 -4.55 -16.14
C GLN A 237 0.02 -5.14 -16.57
N MET A 238 -0.78 -4.42 -17.36
CA MET A 238 -2.08 -4.88 -17.84
C MET A 238 -2.00 -5.83 -19.03
N LEU A 239 -1.07 -5.58 -19.96
CA LEU A 239 -1.02 -6.28 -21.24
C LEU A 239 -0.29 -7.63 -21.20
N ASP A 240 -0.02 -8.16 -20.00
CA ASP A 240 0.40 -9.55 -19.84
C ASP A 240 1.65 -9.84 -20.71
N ASP A 241 2.71 -9.05 -20.51
CA ASP A 241 4.09 -9.51 -20.60
C ASP A 241 4.49 -10.20 -21.92
N ARG A 242 4.59 -9.49 -23.07
CA ARG A 242 5.27 -10.07 -24.26
C ARG A 242 6.10 -9.19 -25.20
N SER A 243 6.04 -7.85 -25.25
CA SER A 243 6.96 -7.15 -26.18
C SER A 243 8.37 -7.08 -25.62
N ASP A 244 8.53 -6.38 -24.49
CA ASP A 244 9.85 -5.92 -24.03
C ASP A 244 10.63 -7.02 -23.32
N LEU A 245 9.95 -7.83 -22.50
CA LEU A 245 10.57 -9.00 -21.86
C LEU A 245 10.80 -10.13 -22.85
N SER A 246 9.96 -10.30 -23.88
CA SER A 246 10.23 -11.34 -24.89
C SER A 246 11.36 -10.95 -25.85
N SER A 247 11.44 -9.68 -26.28
CA SER A 247 12.59 -9.21 -27.05
C SER A 247 13.87 -9.30 -26.22
N LEU A 248 13.84 -8.88 -24.95
CA LEU A 248 14.98 -9.04 -24.05
C LEU A 248 15.33 -10.51 -23.84
N ARG A 249 14.35 -11.41 -23.75
CA ARG A 249 14.58 -12.85 -23.57
C ARG A 249 15.16 -13.51 -24.83
N GLN A 250 14.87 -12.98 -26.02
CA GLN A 250 15.44 -13.46 -27.28
C GLN A 250 16.94 -13.17 -27.36
N ASP A 251 17.34 -11.93 -27.06
CA ASP A 251 18.72 -11.48 -27.25
C ASP A 251 19.57 -11.61 -25.97
N HIS A 252 18.96 -11.47 -24.80
CA HIS A 252 19.60 -11.44 -23.49
C HIS A 252 18.83 -12.25 -22.43
N SER A 253 18.56 -13.53 -22.71
CA SER A 253 17.81 -14.45 -21.84
C SER A 253 18.25 -14.46 -20.36
N HIS A 254 19.54 -14.32 -20.09
CA HIS A 254 20.07 -14.27 -18.72
C HIS A 254 19.61 -13.02 -17.94
N LEU A 255 19.57 -11.83 -18.56
CA LEU A 255 19.09 -10.61 -17.92
C LEU A 255 17.59 -10.68 -17.69
N ALA A 256 16.82 -11.17 -18.67
CA ALA A 256 15.38 -11.34 -18.53
C ALA A 256 15.02 -12.32 -17.40
N ASN A 257 15.73 -13.44 -17.28
CA ASN A 257 15.52 -14.40 -16.20
C ASN A 257 15.95 -13.85 -14.83
N ARG A 258 17.08 -13.13 -14.75
CA ARG A 258 17.54 -12.48 -13.52
C ARG A 258 16.53 -11.44 -13.05
N TYR A 259 16.05 -10.59 -13.96
CA TYR A 259 15.00 -9.61 -13.66
C TYR A 259 13.76 -10.30 -13.08
N GLN A 260 13.21 -11.30 -13.78
CA GLN A 260 12.00 -11.99 -13.30
C GLN A 260 12.21 -12.62 -11.91
N SER A 261 13.33 -13.32 -11.70
CA SER A 261 13.64 -13.94 -10.40
C SER A 261 13.71 -12.91 -9.28
N LEU A 262 14.40 -11.78 -9.52
CA LEU A 262 14.52 -10.71 -8.53
C LEU A 262 13.17 -10.08 -8.22
N VAL A 263 12.33 -9.86 -9.22
CA VAL A 263 11.00 -9.32 -8.95
C VAL A 263 10.12 -10.32 -8.20
N ASP A 264 10.18 -11.61 -8.53
CA ASP A 264 9.48 -12.65 -7.80
C ASP A 264 9.93 -12.69 -6.32
N GLU A 265 11.24 -12.64 -6.06
CA GLU A 265 11.84 -12.61 -4.71
C GLU A 265 11.36 -11.40 -3.90
N VAL A 266 11.33 -10.22 -4.50
CA VAL A 266 10.91 -8.99 -3.82
C VAL A 266 9.42 -9.03 -3.44
N ASN A 267 8.60 -9.73 -4.22
CA ASN A 267 7.15 -9.82 -4.02
C ASN A 267 6.70 -11.06 -3.23
N VAL A 268 7.60 -11.92 -2.76
CA VAL A 268 7.23 -13.08 -1.93
C VAL A 268 6.48 -12.61 -0.68
N PRO A 269 5.25 -13.09 -0.40
CA PRO A 269 4.53 -12.71 0.81
C PRO A 269 5.12 -13.45 2.03
N ILE A 270 5.21 -12.77 3.17
CA ILE A 270 5.49 -13.40 4.46
C ILE A 270 4.14 -13.68 5.12
N ARG A 271 3.89 -14.95 5.47
CA ARG A 271 2.66 -15.36 6.18
C ARG A 271 2.92 -15.41 7.67
N GLN A 272 1.89 -15.20 8.48
CA GLN A 272 1.96 -15.28 9.95
C GLN A 272 2.44 -16.66 10.46
N THR A 273 2.25 -17.74 9.68
CA THR A 273 2.72 -19.09 10.04
C THR A 273 4.19 -19.35 9.71
N THR A 274 4.94 -18.35 9.23
CA THR A 274 6.33 -18.52 8.81
C THR A 274 7.23 -18.55 10.05
N PRO A 275 8.11 -19.55 10.23
CA PRO A 275 9.02 -19.57 11.38
C PRO A 275 9.93 -18.33 11.42
N ASP A 276 10.16 -17.75 12.60
CA ASP A 276 10.92 -16.49 12.78
C ASP A 276 12.27 -16.46 12.05
N VAL A 277 13.00 -17.58 12.05
CA VAL A 277 14.31 -17.70 11.36
C VAL A 277 14.15 -17.59 9.84
N VAL A 278 13.10 -18.21 9.30
CA VAL A 278 12.79 -18.16 7.86
C VAL A 278 12.29 -16.76 7.50
N GLU A 279 11.48 -16.15 8.36
CA GLU A 279 11.00 -14.79 8.18
C GLU A 279 12.13 -13.76 8.14
N SER A 280 13.05 -13.80 9.11
CA SER A 280 14.23 -12.91 9.15
C SER A 280 15.08 -13.06 7.88
N LEU A 281 15.26 -14.29 7.40
CA LEU A 281 15.99 -14.56 6.16
C LEU A 281 15.25 -13.99 4.92
N LEU A 282 13.94 -14.17 4.85
CA LEU A 282 13.11 -13.62 3.77
C LEU A 282 13.14 -12.10 3.74
N ARG A 283 13.08 -11.44 4.91
CA ARG A 283 13.19 -9.97 5.02
C ARG A 283 14.53 -9.48 4.49
N LYS A 284 15.64 -10.09 4.94
CA LYS A 284 16.98 -9.75 4.47
C LYS A 284 17.13 -9.96 2.97
N ARG A 285 16.65 -11.11 2.47
CA ARG A 285 16.73 -11.43 1.04
C ARG A 285 15.90 -10.47 0.20
N ARG A 286 14.71 -10.05 0.66
CA ARG A 286 13.89 -9.04 -0.03
C ARG A 286 14.65 -7.72 -0.19
N GLN A 287 15.32 -7.26 0.87
CA GLN A 287 16.10 -6.03 0.83
C GLN A 287 17.27 -6.13 -0.16
N GLU A 288 18.00 -7.24 -0.14
CA GLU A 288 19.09 -7.52 -1.09
C GLU A 288 18.59 -7.60 -2.53
N ALA A 289 17.52 -8.36 -2.77
CA ALA A 289 16.90 -8.53 -4.09
C ALA A 289 16.39 -7.19 -4.65
N ALA A 290 15.87 -6.29 -3.81
CA ALA A 290 15.46 -4.95 -4.24
C ALA A 290 16.64 -4.10 -4.73
N ALA A 291 17.79 -4.16 -4.06
CA ALA A 291 19.00 -3.47 -4.49
C ALA A 291 19.61 -4.10 -5.77
N GLU A 292 19.61 -5.43 -5.85
CA GLU A 292 20.03 -6.17 -7.04
C GLU A 292 19.13 -5.89 -8.25
N LEU A 293 17.83 -5.67 -8.02
CA LEU A 293 16.84 -5.35 -9.05
C LEU A 293 17.05 -3.97 -9.65
N ASP A 294 17.32 -2.95 -8.84
CA ASP A 294 17.70 -1.61 -9.34
C ASP A 294 18.94 -1.67 -10.24
N THR A 295 19.93 -2.45 -9.81
CA THR A 295 21.14 -2.69 -10.61
C THR A 295 20.80 -3.43 -11.91
N CYS A 296 19.95 -4.46 -11.85
CA CYS A 296 19.52 -5.23 -13.01
C CYS A 296 18.76 -4.36 -14.03
N LEU A 297 17.87 -3.48 -13.57
CA LEU A 297 17.15 -2.54 -14.44
C LEU A 297 18.10 -1.57 -15.17
N LYS A 298 19.13 -1.07 -14.47
CA LYS A 298 20.17 -0.23 -15.08
C LYS A 298 20.96 -0.99 -16.15
N GLU A 299 21.34 -2.24 -15.87
CA GLU A 299 22.02 -3.10 -16.85
C GLU A 299 21.17 -3.35 -18.10
N ILE A 300 19.88 -3.65 -17.93
CA ILE A 300 18.95 -3.86 -19.06
C ILE A 300 18.85 -2.60 -19.92
N ARG A 301 18.78 -1.42 -19.29
CA ARG A 301 18.74 -0.14 -20.01
C ARG A 301 20.04 0.24 -20.72
N CYS A 302 21.13 -0.50 -20.51
CA CYS A 302 22.37 -0.37 -21.28
C CYS A 302 22.42 -1.29 -22.51
N VAL A 303 21.43 -2.17 -22.69
CA VAL A 303 21.31 -3.03 -23.86
C VAL A 303 20.71 -2.24 -25.03
N LEU A 304 21.30 -2.40 -26.22
CA LEU A 304 20.83 -1.74 -27.44
C LEU A 304 19.38 -2.14 -27.75
N GLY A 305 18.50 -1.15 -27.95
CA GLY A 305 17.08 -1.37 -28.19
C GLY A 305 16.23 -1.56 -26.92
N HIS A 306 16.85 -1.50 -25.74
CA HIS A 306 16.20 -1.61 -24.43
C HIS A 306 16.46 -0.40 -23.53
N GLU A 307 16.95 0.72 -24.06
CA GLU A 307 17.28 1.95 -23.34
C GLU A 307 16.06 2.58 -22.62
N ARG A 308 14.86 2.23 -23.09
CA ARG A 308 13.56 2.62 -22.54
C ARG A 308 12.83 1.47 -21.86
N PHE A 309 13.51 0.38 -21.48
CA PHE A 309 12.86 -0.73 -20.78
C PHE A 309 12.12 -0.24 -19.54
N MET A 310 10.79 -0.43 -19.55
CA MET A 310 9.85 0.03 -18.52
C MET A 310 9.82 1.56 -18.31
N LEU A 311 10.16 2.34 -19.34
CA LEU A 311 10.08 3.80 -19.36
C LEU A 311 9.13 4.28 -20.47
N GLY A 312 8.49 5.42 -20.25
CA GLY A 312 7.69 6.10 -21.28
C GLY A 312 8.56 6.77 -22.35
N GLN A 313 7.93 7.22 -23.43
CA GLN A 313 8.60 8.02 -24.46
C GLN A 313 9.04 9.38 -23.90
N ALA A 314 10.16 9.90 -24.41
CA ALA A 314 10.61 11.27 -24.12
C ALA A 314 9.85 12.30 -24.98
N VAL A 315 9.83 13.57 -24.55
CA VAL A 315 9.17 14.63 -25.34
C VAL A 315 9.77 14.75 -26.75
N ALA A 316 11.09 14.61 -26.88
CA ALA A 316 11.76 14.68 -28.18
C ALA A 316 11.28 13.54 -29.13
N GLU A 317 11.15 12.32 -28.62
CA GLU A 317 10.68 11.16 -29.39
C GLU A 317 9.21 11.32 -29.80
N MET A 318 8.38 11.83 -28.89
CA MET A 318 7.00 12.19 -29.19
C MET A 318 6.92 13.23 -30.31
N GLN A 319 7.78 14.25 -30.29
CA GLN A 319 7.83 15.29 -31.31
C GLN A 319 8.31 14.77 -32.67
N GLU A 320 9.29 13.86 -32.69
CA GLU A 320 9.77 13.23 -33.94
C GLU A 320 8.70 12.37 -34.63
N CYS A 321 7.73 11.85 -33.86
CA CYS A 321 6.61 11.07 -34.41
C CYS A 321 5.52 11.96 -35.06
N ILE A 322 5.59 13.29 -34.91
CA ILE A 322 4.62 14.22 -35.50
C ILE A 322 5.11 14.66 -36.87
N THR A 323 4.30 14.42 -37.90
CA THR A 323 4.54 14.95 -39.26
C THR A 323 3.92 16.34 -39.45
N GLU A 324 2.72 16.58 -38.89
CA GLU A 324 2.06 17.90 -38.76
C GLU A 324 1.15 17.93 -37.50
N GLY A 325 1.05 19.07 -36.81
CA GLY A 325 0.08 19.29 -35.71
C GLY A 325 0.69 19.49 -34.31
N SER A 326 -0.13 19.34 -33.27
CA SER A 326 0.26 19.47 -31.85
C SER A 326 -0.17 18.23 -31.06
N ILE A 327 0.67 17.79 -30.11
CA ILE A 327 0.29 16.75 -29.15
C ILE A 327 -0.51 17.40 -28.02
N VAL A 328 -1.71 16.88 -27.78
CA VAL A 328 -2.57 17.28 -26.68
C VAL A 328 -2.76 16.08 -25.78
N VAL A 329 -2.22 16.13 -24.57
CA VAL A 329 -2.47 15.14 -23.52
C VAL A 329 -3.55 15.69 -22.60
N THR A 330 -4.67 14.99 -22.54
CA THR A 330 -5.77 15.31 -21.62
C THR A 330 -5.71 14.35 -20.44
N ASN A 331 -5.23 14.82 -19.29
CA ASN A 331 -5.42 14.10 -18.04
C ASN A 331 -6.80 14.42 -17.48
N ARG A 332 -7.69 13.44 -17.44
CA ARG A 332 -9.04 13.60 -16.90
C ARG A 332 -9.11 12.87 -15.58
N LEU A 333 -9.10 13.61 -14.47
CA LEU A 333 -9.44 13.04 -13.16
C LEU A 333 -10.82 12.40 -13.29
N ALA A 334 -10.89 11.08 -13.10
CA ALA A 334 -12.15 10.41 -12.90
C ALA A 334 -12.68 10.90 -11.55
N ASN A 335 -13.64 11.83 -11.58
CA ASN A 335 -14.33 12.25 -10.36
C ASN A 335 -14.89 10.99 -9.68
N LYS A 336 -14.54 10.82 -8.39
CA LYS A 336 -15.05 9.76 -7.50
C LYS A 336 -16.58 9.76 -7.48
#